data_AF-A0A6D1ABJ7-F1
#
_entry.id   AF-A0A6D1ABJ7-F1
#
_cell.length_a   1.000
_cell.length_b   1.000
_cell.length_c   1.000
_cell.angle_alpha   90.00
_cell.angle_beta   90.00
_cell.angle_gamma   90.00
#
_symmetry.space_group_name_H-M   'P 1'
#
loop_
_entity.id
_entity.type
_entity.pdbx_description
1 polymer ?
#
loop_
_entity_poly.entity_id
_entity_poly.type
_entity_poly.pdbx_seq_one_letter_code
_entity_poly.pdbx_strand_id
1 'polypeptide(L)'
;IEKAEFFFKMSESYYYMKQTYFSMDYARQAYEIYKEHEAYNIRLLQCHSLFATNFLDLKQYEDAISHFQKAYSMAEAEKQPQLMGRTLYNIG
;
A
#
# COMPACT_ATOMS: atom_id res chain seq x y z
N ILE A 1 -15.97 1.98 6.39
CA ILE A 1 -15.42 2.07 5.02
C ILE A 1 -15.13 3.49 4.56
N GLU A 2 -16.10 4.42 4.51
CA GLU A 2 -15.86 5.78 3.97
C GLU A 2 -14.66 6.51 4.63
N LYS A 3 -14.50 6.33 5.95
CA LYS A 3 -13.35 6.83 6.71
C LYS A 3 -12.00 6.24 6.22
N ALA A 4 -11.98 4.96 5.86
CA ALA A 4 -10.78 4.31 5.30
C ALA A 4 -10.45 4.85 3.91
N GLU A 5 -11.46 5.07 3.07
CA GLU A 5 -11.30 5.69 1.75
C GLU A 5 -10.78 7.13 1.85
N PHE A 6 -11.26 7.88 2.82
CA PHE A 6 -10.71 9.20 3.14
C PHE A 6 -9.23 9.11 3.51
N PHE A 7 -8.86 8.28 4.48
CA PHE A 7 -7.46 8.11 4.88
C PHE A 7 -6.57 7.62 3.75
N PHE A 8 -7.05 6.70 2.93
CA PHE A 8 -6.32 6.21 1.77
C PHE A 8 -6.01 7.36 0.79
N LYS A 9 -7.00 8.17 0.44
CA LYS A 9 -6.79 9.34 -0.45
C LYS A 9 -5.84 10.38 0.15
N MET A 10 -5.92 10.61 1.46
CA MET A 10 -4.97 11.49 2.16
C MET A 10 -3.55 10.91 2.07
N SER A 11 -3.39 9.60 2.24
CA SER A 11 -2.08 8.95 2.15
C SER A 11 -1.45 9.09 0.76
N GLU A 12 -2.22 8.94 -0.32
CA GLU A 12 -1.75 9.18 -1.69
C GLU A 12 -1.38 10.65 -1.89
N SER A 13 -2.21 11.57 -1.42
CA SER A 13 -1.96 13.01 -1.55
C SER A 13 -0.64 13.42 -0.87
N TYR A 14 -0.42 12.97 0.37
CA TYR A 14 0.82 13.24 1.09
C TYR A 14 2.03 12.53 0.49
N TYR A 15 1.85 11.33 -0.10
CA TYR A 15 2.91 10.66 -0.84
C TYR A 15 3.39 11.53 -2.02
N TYR A 16 2.46 12.03 -2.84
CA TYR A 16 2.80 12.91 -3.97
C TYR A 16 3.43 14.23 -3.55
N MET A 17 3.09 14.76 -2.37
CA MET A 17 3.73 15.94 -1.77
C MET A 17 5.11 15.66 -1.17
N LYS A 18 5.60 14.41 -1.22
CA LYS A 18 6.85 13.96 -0.56
C LYS A 18 6.86 14.20 0.95
N GLN A 19 5.68 14.11 1.56
CA GLN A 19 5.47 14.16 3.00
C GLN A 19 5.34 12.73 3.54
N THR A 20 6.44 11.97 3.48
CA THR A 20 6.47 10.51 3.68
C THR A 20 5.83 10.05 4.99
N TYR A 21 6.17 10.68 6.13
CA TYR A 21 5.63 10.27 7.43
C TYR A 21 4.11 10.49 7.54
N PHE A 22 3.59 11.59 6.99
CA PHE A 22 2.15 11.83 6.93
C PHE A 22 1.46 10.81 6.02
N SER A 23 2.05 10.51 4.85
CA SER A 23 1.54 9.48 3.97
C SER A 23 1.42 8.13 4.68
N MET A 24 2.50 7.69 5.34
CA MET A 24 2.52 6.41 6.07
C MET A 24 1.50 6.38 7.21
N ASP A 25 1.35 7.46 7.98
CA ASP A 25 0.36 7.49 9.07
C ASP A 25 -1.07 7.36 8.54
N TYR A 26 -1.42 8.09 7.48
CA TYR A 26 -2.73 7.95 6.85
C TYR A 26 -2.94 6.57 6.21
N ALA A 27 -1.91 6.00 5.57
CA ALA A 27 -1.97 4.64 5.02
C ALA A 27 -2.20 3.60 6.11
N ARG A 28 -1.56 3.75 7.29
CA ARG A 28 -1.79 2.92 8.48
C ARG A 28 -3.23 3.02 8.97
N GLN A 29 -3.77 4.23 9.08
CA GLN A 29 -5.17 4.40 9.51
C GLN A 29 -6.16 3.77 8.52
N ALA A 30 -5.90 3.83 7.21
CA ALA A 30 -6.71 3.16 6.21
C ALA A 30 -6.59 1.62 6.30
N TYR A 31 -5.36 1.11 6.40
CA TYR A 31 -5.03 -0.31 6.56
C TYR A 31 -5.76 -0.95 7.74
N GLU A 32 -5.71 -0.30 8.91
CA GLU A 32 -6.33 -0.80 10.15
C GLU A 32 -7.85 -0.97 10.03
N ILE A 33 -8.51 -0.22 9.13
CA ILE A 33 -9.94 -0.37 8.86
C ILE A 33 -10.16 -1.43 7.78
N TYR A 34 -9.41 -1.39 6.66
CA TYR A 34 -9.62 -2.33 5.57
C TYR A 34 -9.35 -3.79 5.96
N LYS A 35 -8.40 -4.04 6.87
CA LYS A 35 -8.05 -5.41 7.29
C LYS A 35 -9.21 -6.15 7.98
N GLU A 36 -10.17 -5.41 8.53
CA GLU A 36 -11.36 -5.95 9.19
C GLU A 36 -12.50 -6.26 8.19
N HIS A 37 -12.29 -6.04 6.89
CA HIS A 37 -13.31 -6.15 5.87
C HIS A 37 -12.79 -6.90 4.61
N GLU A 38 -13.09 -8.20 4.51
CA GLU A 38 -12.63 -9.07 3.41
C GLU A 38 -12.92 -8.52 2.01
N ALA A 39 -14.05 -7.84 1.82
CA ALA A 39 -14.42 -7.22 0.54
C ALA A 39 -13.45 -6.10 0.07
N TYR A 40 -12.50 -5.69 0.91
CA TYR A 40 -11.56 -4.60 0.66
C TYR A 40 -10.10 -5.08 0.52
N ASN A 41 -9.88 -6.36 0.21
CA ASN A 41 -8.53 -6.91 -0.01
C ASN A 41 -7.72 -6.14 -1.05
N ILE A 42 -8.34 -5.60 -2.10
CA ILE A 42 -7.66 -4.74 -3.08
C ILE A 42 -7.16 -3.44 -2.46
N ARG A 43 -7.94 -2.82 -1.57
CA ARG A 43 -7.50 -1.61 -0.84
C ARG A 43 -6.40 -1.94 0.16
N LEU A 44 -6.49 -3.10 0.83
CA LEU A 44 -5.47 -3.57 1.76
C LEU A 44 -4.14 -3.83 1.04
N LEU A 45 -4.17 -4.46 -0.14
CA LEU A 45 -3.03 -4.61 -1.04
C LEU A 45 -2.44 -3.26 -1.41
N GLN A 46 -3.26 -2.29 -1.81
CA GLN A 46 -2.80 -0.95 -2.17
C GLN A 46 -2.15 -0.21 -0.98
N CYS A 47 -2.62 -0.45 0.25
CA CYS A 47 -1.96 0.07 1.46
C CYS A 47 -0.54 -0.52 1.59
N HIS A 48 -0.37 -1.83 1.36
CA HIS A 48 0.97 -2.44 1.32
C HIS A 48 1.86 -1.81 0.24
N SER A 49 1.34 -1.56 -0.96
CA SER A 49 2.09 -0.86 -2.01
C SER A 49 2.50 0.56 -1.58
N LEU A 50 1.62 1.30 -0.89
CA LEU A 50 1.93 2.65 -0.38
C LEU A 50 2.99 2.63 0.73
N PHE A 51 2.93 1.68 1.66
CA PHE A 51 4.01 1.50 2.64
C PHE A 51 5.33 1.22 1.94
N ALA A 52 5.32 0.33 0.95
CA ALA A 52 6.51 -0.04 0.22
C ALA A 52 7.12 1.16 -0.53
N THR A 53 6.31 1.96 -1.22
CA THR A 53 6.81 3.17 -1.92
C THR A 53 7.34 4.23 -0.95
N ASN A 54 6.73 4.39 0.23
CA ASN A 54 7.24 5.29 1.25
C ASN A 54 8.56 4.78 1.86
N PHE A 55 8.68 3.47 2.12
CA PHE A 55 9.95 2.88 2.57
C PHE A 55 11.05 3.00 1.50
N LEU A 56 10.72 2.87 0.21
CA LEU A 56 11.66 3.15 -0.87
C LEU A 56 12.15 4.60 -0.86
N ASP A 57 11.24 5.58 -0.69
CA ASP A 57 11.60 7.01 -0.57
C ASP A 57 12.56 7.25 0.63
N LEU A 58 12.43 6.47 1.71
CA LEU A 58 13.31 6.48 2.88
C LEU A 58 14.59 5.64 2.73
N LYS A 59 14.77 4.95 1.59
CA LYS A 59 15.86 3.99 1.34
C LYS A 59 15.88 2.80 2.30
N GLN A 60 14.73 2.45 2.88
CA GLN A 60 14.54 1.26 3.70
C GLN A 60 14.13 0.09 2.80
N TYR A 61 15.11 -0.43 2.05
CA TYR A 61 14.85 -1.38 0.97
C TYR A 61 14.26 -2.71 1.44
N GLU A 62 14.70 -3.21 2.59
CA GLU A 62 14.21 -4.48 3.16
C GLU A 62 12.72 -4.40 3.50
N ASP A 63 12.31 -3.33 4.18
CA ASP A 63 10.90 -3.05 4.50
C ASP A 63 10.07 -2.87 3.23
N ALA A 64 10.59 -2.12 2.25
CA ALA A 64 9.93 -1.93 0.98
C ALA A 64 9.68 -3.24 0.23
N ILE A 65 10.71 -4.09 0.11
CA ILE A 65 10.60 -5.40 -0.55
C ILE A 65 9.59 -6.28 0.17
N SER A 66 9.63 -6.33 1.51
CA SER A 66 8.67 -7.11 2.31
C SER A 66 7.23 -6.71 2.03
N HIS A 67 6.95 -5.40 1.99
CA HIS A 67 5.62 -4.89 1.69
C HIS A 67 5.20 -5.13 0.23
N PHE A 68 6.10 -4.98 -0.76
CA PHE A 68 5.78 -5.31 -2.15
C PHE A 68 5.52 -6.81 -2.35
N GLN A 69 6.29 -7.69 -1.70
CA GLN A 69 6.04 -9.13 -1.74
C GLN A 69 4.67 -9.49 -1.16
N LYS A 70 4.29 -8.86 -0.05
CA LYS A 70 2.94 -9.05 0.52
C LYS A 70 1.86 -8.58 -0.45
N ALA A 71 2.02 -7.40 -1.06
CA ALA A 71 1.10 -6.89 -2.07
C ALA A 71 1.02 -7.82 -3.30
N TYR A 72 2.15 -8.39 -3.74
CA TYR A 72 2.19 -9.37 -4.81
C TYR A 72 1.38 -10.64 -4.48
N SER A 73 1.61 -11.24 -3.31
CA SER A 73 0.87 -12.44 -2.88
C SER A 73 -0.63 -12.19 -2.79
N MET A 74 -1.04 -10.99 -2.35
CA MET A 74 -2.44 -10.59 -2.34
C MET A 74 -2.99 -10.41 -3.77
N ALA A 75 -2.22 -9.79 -4.67
CA ALA A 75 -2.61 -9.61 -6.07
C ALA A 75 -2.82 -10.96 -6.77
N GLU A 76 -1.96 -11.93 -6.49
CA GLU A 76 -2.06 -13.30 -6.99
C GLU A 76 -3.32 -14.01 -6.47
N ALA A 77 -3.58 -13.93 -5.16
CA ALA A 77 -4.79 -14.51 -4.55
C ALA A 77 -6.08 -13.92 -5.12
N GLU A 78 -6.10 -12.61 -5.36
CA GLU A 78 -7.23 -11.86 -5.95
C GLU A 78 -7.28 -11.95 -7.49
N LYS A 79 -6.35 -12.69 -8.12
CA LYS A 79 -6.24 -12.88 -9.58
C LYS A 79 -6.17 -11.54 -10.35
N GLN A 80 -5.35 -10.61 -9.86
CA GLN A 80 -5.15 -9.26 -10.40
C GLN A 80 -3.79 -9.12 -11.09
N PRO A 81 -3.61 -9.62 -12.33
CA PRO A 81 -2.30 -9.64 -13.00
C PRO A 81 -1.70 -8.25 -13.22
N GLN A 82 -2.53 -7.21 -13.39
CA GLN A 82 -2.02 -5.83 -13.49
C GLN A 82 -1.40 -5.34 -12.19
N LEU A 83 -1.91 -5.75 -11.03
CA LEU A 83 -1.35 -5.39 -9.72
C LEU A 83 -0.11 -6.23 -9.40
N MET A 84 -0.07 -7.50 -9.84
CA MET A 84 1.14 -8.32 -9.79
C MET A 84 2.29 -7.67 -10.57
N GLY A 85 2.04 -7.22 -11.81
CA GLY A 85 3.06 -6.55 -12.61
C GLY A 85 3.60 -5.27 -11.96
N ARG A 86 2.73 -4.46 -11.34
CA ARG A 86 3.14 -3.24 -10.62
C ARG A 86 4.01 -3.53 -9.41
N THR A 87 3.72 -4.58 -8.66
CA THR A 87 4.51 -4.94 -7.47
C THR A 87 5.88 -5.48 -7.86
N LEU A 88 5.94 -6.35 -8.88
CA LEU A 88 7.21 -6.86 -9.43
C LEU A 88 8.11 -5.74 -9.96
N TYR A 89 7.56 -4.79 -10.73
CA TYR A 89 8.32 -3.65 -11.26
C TYR A 89 9.06 -2.85 -10.19
N ASN A 90 8.52 -2.78 -8.97
CA ASN A 90 9.16 -2.06 -7.86
C ASN A 90 10.15 -2.91 -7.05
N ILE A 91 10.19 -4.24 -7.26
CA ILE A 91 11.14 -5.16 -6.61
C ILE A 91 12.39 -5.34 -7.50
N GLY A 92 12.25 -5.34 -8.84
CA GLY A 92 13.37 -5.53 -9.78
C GLY A 92 12.96 -5.55 -11.24
#